data_AF-A0A538NY05-F1
#
_entry.id   AF-A0A538NY05-F1
#
_cell.length_a   1.000
_cell.length_b   1.000
_cell.length_c   1.000
_cell.angle_alpha   90.00
_cell.angle_beta   90.00
_cell.angle_gamma   90.00
#
_symmetry.space_group_name_H-M   'P 1'
#
loop_
_entity.id
_entity.type
_entity.pdbx_description
1 polymer ?
#
loop_
_entity_poly.entity_id
_entity_poly.type
_entity_poly.pdbx_seq_one_letter_code
_entity_poly.pdbx_strand_id
1 'polypeptide(L)'
;MDRVRLFHSTHQKVTIRELKRLNISPRASALAGIIGPVVFVTVYTVFGLATPGYSPLTQVISNLELAPYGWIQQLNFLLCGTLIIVFAVGFRGAMLLVIQRRLRLATALLVLSGAGMVEASYFTLSARPSSGRRRSG
;
A
#
# COMPACT_ATOMS: atom_id res chain seq x y z
N MET A 1 -36.50 8.11 21.63
CA MET A 1 -35.35 7.19 21.84
C MET A 1 -35.59 5.97 20.94
N ASP A 2 -34.77 5.48 20.01
CA ASP A 2 -33.38 5.77 19.66
C ASP A 2 -32.99 4.96 18.40
N ARG A 3 -33.80 4.96 17.32
CA ARG A 3 -33.45 4.15 16.11
C ARG A 3 -32.10 4.55 15.50
N VAL A 4 -31.73 5.83 15.58
CA VAL A 4 -30.41 6.33 15.15
C VAL A 4 -29.28 5.79 16.04
N ARG A 5 -29.52 5.68 17.36
CA ARG A 5 -28.54 5.14 18.33
C ARG A 5 -28.40 3.61 18.21
N LEU A 6 -29.49 2.91 17.91
CA LEU A 6 -29.50 1.46 17.69
C LEU A 6 -28.74 1.09 16.41
N PHE A 7 -28.94 1.84 15.32
CA PHE A 7 -28.21 1.64 14.06
C PHE A 7 -26.70 1.91 14.22
N HIS A 8 -26.33 2.90 15.04
CA HIS A 8 -24.93 3.18 15.40
C HIS A 8 -24.29 2.02 16.19
N SER A 9 -25.03 1.44 17.14
CA SER A 9 -24.55 0.35 18.02
C SER A 9 -24.28 -0.95 17.27
N THR A 10 -25.09 -1.27 16.26
CA THR A 10 -24.97 -2.53 15.50
C THR A 10 -23.74 -2.50 14.57
N HIS A 11 -23.54 -1.43 13.80
CA HIS A 11 -22.35 -1.31 12.93
C HIS A 11 -21.03 -1.21 13.70
N GLN A 12 -21.08 -0.64 14.92
CA GLN A 12 -19.95 -0.52 15.83
C GLN A 12 -19.47 -1.89 16.34
N LYS A 13 -20.39 -2.76 16.77
CA LYS A 13 -20.05 -4.11 17.25
C LYS A 13 -19.51 -5.00 16.13
N VAL A 14 -20.05 -4.88 14.92
CA VAL A 14 -19.59 -5.66 13.77
C VAL A 14 -18.14 -5.33 13.42
N THR A 15 -17.76 -4.04 13.33
CA THR A 15 -16.41 -3.66 12.90
C THR A 15 -15.32 -4.02 13.92
N ILE A 16 -15.58 -3.86 15.22
CA ILE A 16 -14.62 -4.29 16.26
C ILE A 16 -14.52 -5.81 16.33
N ARG A 17 -15.63 -6.54 16.12
CA ARG A 17 -15.61 -8.01 15.99
C ARG A 17 -14.83 -8.45 14.75
N GLU A 18 -14.93 -7.75 13.63
CA GLU A 18 -14.13 -8.01 12.43
C GLU A 18 -12.64 -7.74 12.65
N LEU A 19 -12.26 -6.62 13.28
CA LEU A 19 -10.86 -6.35 13.65
C LEU A 19 -10.28 -7.41 14.59
N LYS A 20 -11.10 -7.88 15.54
CA LYS A 20 -10.74 -8.96 16.46
C LYS A 20 -10.70 -10.34 15.76
N ARG A 21 -11.56 -10.57 14.75
CA ARG A 21 -11.53 -11.77 13.88
C ARG A 21 -10.31 -11.79 12.97
N LEU A 22 -9.88 -10.64 12.47
CA LEU A 22 -8.72 -10.49 11.58
C LEU A 22 -7.38 -10.45 12.35
N ASN A 23 -7.40 -10.48 13.68
CA ASN A 23 -6.22 -10.44 14.56
C ASN A 23 -5.27 -9.25 14.32
N ILE A 24 -5.77 -8.16 13.72
CA ILE A 24 -4.96 -6.98 13.38
C ILE A 24 -4.85 -6.12 14.64
N SER A 25 -3.66 -6.10 15.27
CA SER A 25 -3.44 -5.26 16.45
C SER A 25 -3.38 -3.77 16.03
N PRO A 26 -4.02 -2.84 16.76
CA PRO A 26 -3.99 -1.42 16.43
C PRO A 26 -2.56 -0.85 16.36
N ARG A 27 -1.67 -1.40 17.19
CA ARG A 27 -0.24 -1.07 17.20
C ARG A 27 0.47 -1.54 15.93
N ALA A 28 0.20 -2.75 15.46
CA ALA A 28 0.75 -3.26 14.21
C ALA A 28 0.27 -2.45 13.00
N SER A 29 -1.00 -2.04 12.97
CA SER A 29 -1.49 -1.15 11.91
C SER A 29 -0.81 0.21 11.93
N ALA A 30 -0.62 0.81 13.11
CA ALA A 30 0.10 2.08 13.22
C ALA A 30 1.55 1.94 12.77
N LEU A 31 2.23 0.86 13.15
CA LEU A 31 3.58 0.55 12.68
C LEU A 31 3.62 0.35 11.17
N ALA A 32 2.64 -0.35 10.57
CA ALA A 32 2.53 -0.51 9.13
C ALA A 32 2.43 0.85 8.40
N GLY A 33 1.68 1.81 8.96
CA GLY A 33 1.57 3.17 8.43
C GLY A 33 2.86 4.00 8.50
N ILE A 34 3.80 3.65 9.38
CA ILE A 34 5.11 4.30 9.49
C ILE A 34 6.14 3.58 8.62
N ILE A 35 6.21 2.26 8.74
CA ILE A 35 7.20 1.43 8.06
C ILE A 35 6.99 1.46 6.54
N GLY A 36 5.74 1.44 6.07
CA GLY A 36 5.41 1.44 4.64
C GLY A 36 6.06 2.60 3.88
N PRO A 37 5.76 3.86 4.24
CA PRO A 37 6.37 5.03 3.59
C PRO A 37 7.90 5.07 3.72
N VAL A 38 8.45 4.71 4.87
CA VAL A 38 9.91 4.72 5.11
C VAL A 38 10.62 3.71 4.21
N VAL A 39 10.12 2.47 4.15
CA VAL A 39 10.66 1.43 3.27
C VAL A 39 10.51 1.85 1.82
N PHE A 40 9.34 2.36 1.44
CA PHE A 40 9.06 2.82 0.08
C PHE A 40 10.08 3.85 -0.40
N VAL A 41 10.31 4.90 0.41
CA VAL A 41 11.26 5.97 0.11
C VAL A 41 12.69 5.46 0.02
N THR A 42 13.08 4.61 0.96
CA THR A 42 14.43 4.06 1.00
C THR A 42 14.71 3.23 -0.25
N VAL A 43 13.79 2.34 -0.62
CA VAL A 43 13.96 1.44 -1.75
C VAL A 43 14.01 2.20 -3.07
N TYR A 44 13.06 3.09 -3.36
CA TYR A 44 13.10 3.81 -4.65
C TYR A 44 14.30 4.76 -4.73
N THR A 45 14.76 5.31 -3.61
CA THR A 45 15.92 6.21 -3.59
C THR A 45 17.20 5.44 -3.89
N VAL A 46 17.44 4.33 -3.17
CA VAL A 46 18.62 3.48 -3.39
C VAL A 46 18.59 2.89 -4.81
N PHE A 47 17.42 2.42 -5.26
CA PHE A 47 17.28 1.83 -6.59
C PHE A 47 17.41 2.87 -7.71
N GLY A 48 16.87 4.08 -7.52
CA GLY A 48 17.03 5.20 -8.43
C GLY A 48 18.49 5.62 -8.59
N LEU A 49 19.23 5.70 -7.49
CA LEU A 49 20.66 6.02 -7.52
C LEU A 49 21.51 4.91 -8.16
N ALA A 50 21.08 3.65 -8.00
CA ALA A 50 21.75 2.49 -8.59
C ALA A 50 21.42 2.27 -10.08
N THR A 51 20.39 2.94 -10.62
CA THR A 51 19.94 2.76 -12.01
C THR A 51 20.62 3.76 -12.93
N PRO A 52 21.51 3.33 -13.84
CA PRO A 52 22.20 4.23 -14.75
C PRO A 52 21.20 4.94 -15.69
N GLY A 53 21.33 6.26 -15.82
CA GLY A 53 20.44 7.07 -16.67
C GLY A 53 19.10 7.43 -16.04
N TYR A 54 18.82 7.00 -14.81
CA TYR A 54 17.68 7.48 -14.04
C TYR A 54 18.04 8.80 -13.33
N SER A 55 17.17 9.81 -13.46
CA SER A 55 17.30 11.07 -12.74
C SER A 55 16.01 11.36 -11.96
N PRO A 56 16.05 11.38 -10.62
CA PRO A 56 14.87 11.67 -9.78
C PRO A 56 14.27 13.06 -10.02
N LEU A 57 15.03 13.97 -10.63
CA LEU A 57 14.61 15.34 -10.91
C LEU A 57 13.83 15.46 -12.23
N THR A 58 14.02 14.53 -13.17
CA THR A 58 13.42 14.61 -14.51
C THR A 58 12.52 13.43 -14.84
N GLN A 59 12.60 12.34 -14.08
CA GLN A 59 11.87 11.10 -14.32
C GLN A 59 11.02 10.71 -13.12
N VAL A 60 9.83 10.19 -13.41
CA VAL A 60 8.89 9.70 -12.38
C VAL A 60 9.38 8.38 -11.77
N ILE A 61 9.00 8.12 -10.53
CA ILE A 61 9.40 6.92 -9.79
C ILE A 61 8.92 5.63 -10.47
N SER A 62 7.77 5.64 -11.15
CA SER A 62 7.27 4.49 -11.91
C SER A 62 8.17 4.09 -13.08
N ASN A 63 9.02 4.99 -13.61
CA ASN A 63 9.98 4.62 -14.67
C ASN A 63 11.00 3.57 -14.21
N LEU A 64 11.24 3.45 -12.89
CA LEU A 64 12.10 2.41 -12.32
C LEU A 64 11.57 1.00 -12.59
N GLU A 65 10.27 0.83 -12.83
CA GLU A 65 9.69 -0.47 -13.20
C GLU A 65 10.13 -0.95 -14.59
N LEU A 66 10.55 -0.01 -15.47
CA LEU A 66 11.05 -0.30 -16.81
C LEU A 66 12.56 -0.60 -16.82
N ALA A 67 13.25 -0.41 -15.69
CA ALA A 67 14.67 -0.71 -15.57
C ALA A 67 14.95 -2.23 -15.59
N PRO A 68 16.18 -2.68 -15.85
CA PRO A 68 16.54 -4.11 -15.88
C PRO A 68 16.16 -4.89 -14.60
N TYR A 69 16.08 -4.22 -13.46
CA TYR A 69 15.65 -4.79 -12.17
C TYR A 69 14.32 -4.20 -11.69
N GLY A 70 13.45 -3.76 -12.59
CA GLY A 70 12.22 -3.04 -12.27
C GLY A 70 11.19 -3.83 -11.46
N TRP A 71 11.34 -5.15 -11.35
CA TRP A 71 10.59 -5.98 -10.40
C TRP A 71 10.81 -5.55 -8.94
N ILE A 72 11.96 -4.96 -8.61
CA ILE A 72 12.23 -4.40 -7.27
C ILE A 72 11.23 -3.28 -6.97
N GLN A 73 11.00 -2.39 -7.94
CA GLN A 73 10.08 -1.28 -7.76
C GLN A 73 8.61 -1.76 -7.73
N GLN A 74 8.27 -2.80 -8.50
CA GLN A 74 6.94 -3.44 -8.43
C GLN A 74 6.67 -4.03 -7.04
N LEU A 75 7.62 -4.78 -6.48
CA LEU A 75 7.50 -5.31 -5.11
C LEU A 75 7.39 -4.18 -4.08
N ASN A 76 8.09 -3.08 -4.29
CA ASN A 76 8.03 -1.91 -3.43
C ASN A 76 6.63 -1.26 -3.43
N PHE A 77 6.00 -1.13 -4.60
CA PHE A 77 4.62 -0.66 -4.73
C PHE A 77 3.61 -1.63 -4.10
N LEU A 78 3.76 -2.94 -4.35
CA LEU A 78 2.88 -3.97 -3.78
C LEU A 78 2.94 -3.96 -2.24
N LEU A 79 4.14 -3.92 -1.68
CA LEU A 79 4.36 -3.87 -0.23
C LEU A 79 3.77 -2.59 0.36
N CYS A 80 4.12 -1.43 -0.20
CA CYS A 80 3.65 -0.13 0.30
C CYS A 80 2.11 -0.03 0.24
N GLY A 81 1.50 -0.39 -0.90
CA GLY A 81 0.05 -0.40 -1.07
C GLY A 81 -0.67 -1.31 -0.07
N THR A 82 -0.12 -2.50 0.17
CA THR A 82 -0.65 -3.44 1.18
C THR A 82 -0.56 -2.86 2.60
N LEU A 83 0.58 -2.26 2.96
CA LEU A 83 0.78 -1.65 4.28
C LEU A 83 -0.16 -0.46 4.51
N ILE A 84 -0.43 0.34 3.48
CA ILE A 84 -1.42 1.44 3.53
C ILE A 84 -2.82 0.89 3.78
N ILE A 85 -3.21 -0.21 3.13
CA ILE A 85 -4.53 -0.84 3.36
C ILE A 85 -4.64 -1.35 4.81
N VAL A 86 -3.60 -2.02 5.32
CA VAL A 86 -3.55 -2.50 6.72
C VAL A 86 -3.62 -1.34 7.71
N PHE A 87 -2.93 -0.24 7.42
CA PHE A 87 -3.01 1.00 8.20
C PHE A 87 -4.43 1.58 8.17
N ALA A 88 -5.06 1.68 6.99
CA ALA A 88 -6.40 2.23 6.84
C ALA A 88 -7.45 1.45 7.66
N VAL A 89 -7.36 0.12 7.66
CA VAL A 89 -8.24 -0.77 8.42
C VAL A 89 -8.07 -0.54 9.93
N GLY A 90 -6.83 -0.49 10.43
CA GLY A 90 -6.55 -0.23 11.84
C GLY A 90 -6.89 1.21 12.27
N PHE A 91 -6.62 2.18 11.41
CA PHE A 91 -6.94 3.61 11.62
C PHE A 91 -8.44 3.81 11.76
N ARG A 92 -9.25 3.21 10.89
CA ARG A 92 -10.71 3.22 11.02
C ARG A 92 -11.14 2.62 12.36
N GLY A 93 -10.56 1.50 12.76
CA GLY A 93 -10.83 0.89 14.07
C GLY A 93 -10.55 1.81 15.26
N ALA A 94 -9.41 2.47 15.26
CA ALA A 94 -8.98 3.35 16.35
C ALA A 94 -9.77 4.66 16.42
N MET A 95 -10.02 5.29 15.26
CA MET A 95 -10.65 6.62 15.20
C MET A 95 -12.18 6.60 15.16
N LEU A 96 -12.83 5.45 14.91
CA LEU A 96 -14.29 5.29 15.05
C LEU A 96 -14.80 5.65 16.46
N LEU A 97 -13.91 5.64 17.46
CA LEU A 97 -14.17 6.03 18.85
C LEU A 97 -14.28 7.55 19.04
N VAL A 98 -13.76 8.37 18.12
CA VAL A 98 -13.57 9.82 18.32
C VAL A 98 -14.36 10.64 17.30
N ILE A 99 -14.29 10.32 16.00
CA ILE A 99 -14.91 11.13 14.92
C ILE A 99 -15.55 10.21 13.88
N GLN A 100 -16.89 10.23 13.76
CA GLN A 100 -17.64 9.27 12.92
C GLN A 100 -17.79 9.71 11.45
N ARG A 101 -18.13 10.98 11.18
CA ARG A 101 -18.62 11.41 9.85
C ARG A 101 -17.48 11.73 8.86
N ARG A 102 -16.38 12.32 9.32
CA ARG A 102 -15.20 12.68 8.50
C ARG A 102 -14.28 11.48 8.21
N LEU A 103 -14.42 10.39 8.97
CA LEU A 103 -13.52 9.24 8.91
C LEU A 103 -13.75 8.33 7.71
N ARG A 104 -15.00 8.23 7.24
CA ARG A 104 -15.36 7.32 6.14
C ARG A 104 -14.66 7.74 4.85
N LEU A 105 -14.64 9.05 4.57
CA LEU A 105 -13.95 9.59 3.41
C LEU A 105 -12.44 9.37 3.51
N ALA A 106 -11.83 9.70 4.65
CA ALA A 106 -10.39 9.51 4.88
C ALA A 106 -9.97 8.04 4.74
N THR A 107 -10.75 7.11 5.33
CA THR A 107 -10.47 5.68 5.19
C THR A 107 -10.65 5.21 3.76
N ALA A 108 -11.71 5.64 3.07
CA ALA A 108 -11.95 5.28 1.68
C ALA A 108 -10.81 5.79 0.78
N LEU A 109 -10.35 7.03 0.98
CA LEU A 109 -9.22 7.60 0.24
C LEU A 109 -7.92 6.82 0.49
N LEU A 110 -7.64 6.41 1.74
CA LEU A 110 -6.47 5.60 2.06
C LEU A 110 -6.54 4.21 1.40
N VAL A 111 -7.70 3.55 1.44
CA VAL A 111 -7.89 2.25 0.79
C VAL A 111 -7.76 2.38 -0.72
N LEU A 112 -8.38 3.40 -1.33
CA LEU A 112 -8.27 3.69 -2.76
C LEU A 112 -6.82 3.98 -3.17
N SER A 113 -6.09 4.75 -2.37
CA SER A 113 -4.66 5.03 -2.62
C SER A 113 -3.81 3.78 -2.53
N GLY A 114 -4.03 2.92 -1.53
CA GLY A 114 -3.33 1.64 -1.41
C GLY A 114 -3.66 0.69 -2.56
N ALA A 115 -4.94 0.62 -2.96
CA ALA A 115 -5.38 -0.18 -4.10
C ALA A 115 -4.72 0.28 -5.41
N GLY A 116 -4.63 1.58 -5.66
CA GLY A 116 -3.94 2.12 -6.84
C GLY A 116 -2.45 1.76 -6.88
N MET A 117 -1.76 1.71 -5.72
CA MET A 117 -0.38 1.23 -5.65
C MET A 117 -0.25 -0.26 -5.91
N VAL A 118 -1.20 -1.08 -5.42
CA VAL A 118 -1.22 -2.51 -5.73
C VAL A 118 -1.48 -2.72 -7.22
N GLU A 119 -2.37 -1.96 -7.82
CA GLU A 119 -2.62 -2.01 -9.27
C GLU A 119 -1.37 -1.64 -10.07
N ALA A 120 -0.63 -0.62 -9.64
CA ALA A 120 0.64 -0.22 -10.25
C ALA A 120 1.67 -1.37 -10.26
N SER A 121 1.68 -2.23 -9.24
CA SER A 121 2.62 -3.36 -9.19
C SER A 121 2.45 -4.38 -10.32
N TYR A 122 1.28 -4.43 -10.97
CA TYR A 122 1.05 -5.36 -12.09
C TYR A 122 1.63 -4.87 -13.41
N PHE A 123 2.14 -3.64 -13.48
CA PHE A 123 2.57 -3.04 -14.75
C PHE A 123 3.74 -3.77 -15.44
N THR A 124 4.48 -4.71 -14.83
CA THR A 124 5.52 -5.48 -15.56
C THR A 124 5.77 -6.90 -15.02
N LEU A 125 4.79 -7.79 -15.18
CA LEU A 125 4.96 -9.25 -15.01
C LEU A 125 5.63 -9.96 -16.20
N SER A 126 6.38 -9.25 -17.05
CA SER A 126 7.17 -9.83 -18.13
C SER A 126 8.62 -10.04 -17.71
N ALA A 127 8.83 -10.93 -16.73
CA ALA A 127 10.10 -11.64 -16.61
C ALA A 127 10.26 -12.52 -17.86
N ARG A 128 10.81 -11.96 -18.94
CA ARG A 128 11.31 -12.77 -20.05
C ARG A 128 12.71 -13.23 -19.63
N PRO A 129 12.93 -14.52 -19.32
CA PRO A 129 14.30 -15.00 -19.23
C PRO A 129 14.85 -14.90 -20.66
N SER A 130 15.86 -14.05 -20.86
CA SER A 130 16.67 -14.11 -22.07
C SER A 130 17.54 -15.37 -22.01
N SER A 131 16.92 -16.53 -22.23
CA SER A 131 17.66 -17.75 -22.56
C SER A 131 18.45 -17.46 -23.84
N GLY A 132 19.76 -17.61 -23.73
CA GLY A 132 20.74 -17.00 -24.61
C GLY A 132 20.54 -17.28 -26.09
N ARG A 133 20.59 -16.20 -26.89
CA ARG A 133 20.93 -16.31 -28.31
C ARG A 133 22.44 -16.49 -28.41
N ARG A 134 22.93 -17.72 -28.23
CA ARG A 134 24.24 -18.10 -28.76
C ARG A 134 24.17 -17.90 -30.27
N ARG A 135 24.88 -16.88 -30.76
CA ARG A 135 25.28 -16.80 -32.16
C ARG A 135 26.28 -17.94 -32.40
N SER A 136 25.92 -18.81 -33.33
CA SER A 136 26.80 -19.74 -34.04
C SER A 136 26.01 -20.12 -35.29
N GLY A 137 26.47 -20.00 -36.51
CA GLY A 137 27.73 -19.56 -37.10
C GLY A 137 27.48 -19.66 -38.61
#